data_AF-A0A8I0N187-F1
#
_entry.id   AF-A0A8I0N187-F1
#
_cell.length_a   1.000
_cell.length_b   1.000
_cell.length_c   1.000
_cell.angle_alpha   90.00
_cell.angle_beta   90.00
_cell.angle_gamma   90.00
#
_symmetry.space_group_name_H-M   'P 1'
#
loop_
_entity.id
_entity.type
_entity.pdbx_description
1 polymer ?
#
loop_
_entity_poly.entity_id
_entity_poly.type
_entity_poly.pdbx_seq_one_letter_code
_entity_poly.pdbx_strand_id
1 'polypeptide(L)'
;MAGVIEKYRLEVSRFLIRKVGCAETAADIFQSVAENMLRRSPDPPIDDVRAFLYRAAKSAAVNQQRTDRTLDDNHLEDRCLGE
;
A
#
# COMPACT_ATOMS: atom_id res chain seq x y z
N MET A 1 -14.29 -9.42 -6.78
CA MET A 1 -13.40 -8.71 -5.84
C MET A 1 -12.79 -7.42 -6.41
N ALA A 2 -12.38 -7.36 -7.68
CA ALA A 2 -11.78 -6.15 -8.26
C ALA A 2 -12.63 -4.86 -8.10
N GLY A 3 -13.96 -4.93 -8.26
CA GLY A 3 -14.83 -3.75 -8.14
C GLY A 3 -14.89 -3.12 -6.74
N VAL A 4 -14.71 -3.90 -5.67
CA VAL A 4 -14.64 -3.34 -4.30
C VAL A 4 -13.27 -2.73 -4.01
N ILE A 5 -12.19 -3.27 -4.58
CA ILE A 5 -10.83 -2.75 -4.43
C ILE A 5 -10.73 -1.35 -5.07
N GLU A 6 -11.26 -1.20 -6.29
CA GLU A 6 -11.28 0.09 -7.01
C GLU A 6 -12.06 1.17 -6.23
N LYS A 7 -13.18 0.80 -5.59
CA LYS A 7 -13.97 1.72 -4.75
C LYS A 7 -13.14 2.31 -3.61
N TYR A 8 -12.23 1.52 -3.03
CA TYR A 8 -11.37 1.97 -1.93
C TYR A 8 -10.02 2.54 -2.40
N ARG A 9 -9.68 2.44 -3.69
CA ARG A 9 -8.39 2.92 -4.23
C ARG A 9 -8.12 4.37 -3.86
N LEU A 10 -9.05 5.26 -4.20
CA LEU A 10 -8.93 6.69 -3.90
C LEU A 10 -8.78 7.00 -2.41
N GLU A 11 -9.51 6.28 -1.55
CA GLU A 11 -9.47 6.49 -0.10
C GLU A 11 -8.14 6.01 0.50
N VAL A 12 -7.71 4.80 0.14
CA VAL A 12 -6.48 4.18 0.63
C VAL A 12 -5.24 4.89 0.07
N SER A 13 -5.23 5.28 -1.21
CA SER A 13 -4.13 6.05 -1.78
C SER A 13 -3.97 7.40 -1.08
N ARG A 14 -5.06 8.13 -0.76
CA ARG A 14 -4.98 9.38 0.02
C ARG A 14 -4.44 9.16 1.44
N PHE A 15 -4.78 8.02 2.06
CA PHE A 15 -4.24 7.65 3.36
C PHE A 15 -2.74 7.33 3.28
N LEU A 16 -2.33 6.58 2.26
CA LEU A 16 -0.95 6.19 2.01
C LEU A 16 -0.07 7.41 1.68
N ILE A 17 -0.54 8.32 0.81
CA ILE A 17 0.16 9.57 0.48
C ILE A 17 0.45 10.38 1.76
N ARG A 18 -0.53 10.52 2.66
CA ARG A 18 -0.32 11.20 3.95
C ARG A 18 0.68 10.49 4.87
N LYS A 19 0.95 9.21 4.66
CA LYS A 19 1.82 8.37 5.48
C LYS A 19 3.24 8.24 4.94
N VAL A 20 3.40 8.15 3.62
CA VAL A 20 4.68 7.97 2.94
C VAL A 20 5.17 9.24 2.25
N GLY A 21 4.33 10.27 2.14
CA GLY A 21 4.66 11.55 1.51
C GLY A 21 4.68 11.51 -0.02
N CYS A 22 4.57 10.31 -0.61
CA CYS A 22 4.72 10.11 -2.05
C CYS A 22 3.51 9.44 -2.70
N ALA A 23 3.06 9.98 -3.83
CA ALA A 23 1.99 9.40 -4.64
C ALA A 23 2.41 8.09 -5.33
N GLU A 24 3.63 8.03 -5.84
CA GLU A 24 4.16 6.85 -6.55
C GLU A 24 4.36 5.68 -5.59
N THR A 25 5.05 5.90 -4.47
CA THR A 25 5.17 4.89 -3.40
C THR A 25 3.81 4.46 -2.85
N ALA A 26 2.85 5.38 -2.72
CA ALA A 26 1.50 5.03 -2.30
C ALA A 26 0.75 4.17 -3.33
N ALA A 27 0.95 4.42 -4.62
CA ALA A 27 0.39 3.62 -5.70
C ALA A 27 1.00 2.22 -5.74
N ASP A 28 2.33 2.12 -5.59
CA ASP A 28 3.06 0.84 -5.53
C ASP A 28 2.59 -0.02 -4.35
N ILE A 29 2.53 0.57 -3.15
CA ILE A 29 2.00 -0.10 -1.96
C ILE A 29 0.56 -0.58 -2.18
N PHE A 30 -0.29 0.26 -2.76
CA PHE A 30 -1.67 -0.10 -3.04
C PHE A 30 -1.75 -1.27 -4.02
N GLN A 31 -0.96 -1.24 -5.09
CA GLN A 31 -0.91 -2.29 -6.09
C GLN A 31 -0.46 -3.61 -5.46
N SER A 32 0.62 -3.60 -4.69
CA SER A 32 1.13 -4.80 -3.97
C SER A 32 0.06 -5.39 -3.05
N VAL A 33 -0.66 -4.54 -2.31
CA VAL A 33 -1.78 -4.97 -1.44
C VAL A 33 -2.93 -5.57 -2.27
N ALA A 34 -3.31 -4.94 -3.37
CA ALA A 34 -4.36 -5.42 -4.26
C ALA A 34 -4.00 -6.76 -4.90
N GLU A 35 -2.77 -6.92 -5.39
CA GLU A 35 -2.26 -8.16 -5.94
C GLU A 35 -2.24 -9.28 -4.90
N ASN A 36 -1.78 -9.01 -3.68
CA ASN A 36 -1.79 -9.98 -2.59
C ASN A 36 -3.23 -10.39 -2.25
N MET A 37 -4.17 -9.45 -2.26
CA MET A 37 -5.59 -9.73 -2.04
C MET A 37 -6.22 -10.55 -3.17
N LEU A 38 -5.85 -10.30 -4.44
CA LEU A 38 -6.31 -11.07 -5.60
C LEU A 38 -5.71 -12.48 -5.64
N ARG A 39 -4.45 -12.63 -5.20
CA ARG A 39 -3.77 -13.94 -5.09
C ARG A 39 -4.24 -14.75 -3.90
N ARG A 40 -4.76 -14.09 -2.86
CA ARG A 40 -5.27 -14.78 -1.67
C ARG A 40 -6.66 -15.32 -1.95
N SER A 41 -6.76 -16.65 -1.99
CA SER A 41 -8.05 -17.33 -1.97
C SER A 41 -8.83 -16.93 -0.70
N PRO A 42 -10.15 -16.70 -0.79
CA PRO A 42 -10.98 -16.16 0.30
C PRO A 42 -11.30 -17.20 1.39
N ASP A 43 -10.30 -17.94 1.84
CA ASP A 43 -10.42 -18.89 2.94
C ASP A 43 -9.48 -18.48 4.09
N PRO A 44 -10.03 -17.95 5.21
CA PRO A 44 -11.43 -17.60 5.47
C PRO A 44 -11.90 -16.34 4.73
N PRO A 45 -13.22 -16.15 4.55
CA PRO A 45 -13.78 -14.99 3.87
C PRO A 45 -13.42 -13.71 4.62
N ILE A 46 -12.99 -12.70 3.86
CA ILE A 46 -12.69 -11.38 4.41
C ILE A 46 -14.02 -10.73 4.79
N ASP A 47 -14.33 -10.75 6.08
CA ASP A 47 -15.54 -10.16 6.66
C ASP A 47 -15.63 -8.65 6.34
N ASP A 48 -14.49 -7.96 6.39
CA ASP A 48 -14.42 -6.52 6.21
C ASP A 48 -13.25 -6.12 5.28
N VAL A 49 -13.54 -6.07 3.97
CA VAL A 49 -12.56 -5.74 2.91
C VAL A 49 -11.87 -4.41 3.18
N ARG A 50 -12.60 -3.43 3.73
CA ARG A 50 -12.06 -2.13 4.08
C ARG A 50 -11.01 -2.26 5.18
N ALA A 51 -11.36 -2.89 6.30
CA ALA A 51 -10.42 -3.03 7.42
C ALA A 51 -9.18 -3.84 7.01
N PHE A 52 -9.34 -4.85 6.14
CA PHE A 52 -8.22 -5.59 5.58
C PHE A 52 -7.30 -4.70 4.74
N LEU A 53 -7.84 -3.94 3.79
CA LEU A 53 -7.07 -3.02 2.94
C LEU A 53 -6.30 -2.00 3.77
N TYR A 54 -6.94 -1.37 4.77
CA TYR A 54 -6.28 -0.42 5.66
C TYR A 54 -5.17 -1.06 6.49
N ARG A 55 -5.40 -2.27 7.02
CA ARG A 55 -4.40 -2.98 7.81
C ARG A 55 -3.19 -3.39 6.96
N ALA A 56 -3.44 -3.90 5.75
CA ALA A 56 -2.41 -4.27 4.80
C ALA A 56 -1.62 -3.05 4.32
N ALA A 57 -2.31 -1.98 3.92
CA ALA A 57 -1.71 -0.70 3.53
C ALA A 57 -0.86 -0.08 4.65
N LYS A 58 -1.35 -0.11 5.90
CA LYS A 58 -0.59 0.37 7.07
C LYS A 58 0.68 -0.47 7.29
N SER A 59 0.58 -1.80 7.25
CA SER A 59 1.74 -2.68 7.40
C SER A 59 2.76 -2.46 6.29
N ALA A 60 2.31 -2.34 5.04
CA ALA A 60 3.17 -2.07 3.90
C ALA A 60 3.85 -0.69 3.99
N ALA A 61 3.13 0.36 4.39
CA ALA A 61 3.72 1.68 4.60
C ALA A 61 4.77 1.70 5.72
N VAL A 62 4.54 0.95 6.81
CA VAL A 62 5.53 0.80 7.90
C VAL A 62 6.73 0.00 7.42
N ASN A 63 6.52 -1.05 6.63
CA ASN A 63 7.60 -1.84 6.04
C ASN A 63 8.46 -0.97 5.11
N GLN A 64 7.83 -0.19 4.22
CA GLN A 64 8.53 0.73 3.32
C GLN A 64 9.39 1.73 4.09
N GLN A 65 8.84 2.35 5.16
CA GLN A 65 9.60 3.27 6.03
C GLN A 65 10.76 2.59 6.78
N ARG A 66 10.62 1.30 7.11
CA ARG A 66 11.70 0.53 7.74
C ARG A 66 12.78 0.13 6.74
N THR A 67 12.37 -0.25 5.52
CA THR A 67 13.26 -0.62 4.43
C THR A 67 14.05 0.58 3.93
N ASP A 68 13.42 1.74 3.74
CA ASP A 68 14.09 3.01 3.44
C ASP A 68 15.20 3.33 4.47
N ARG A 69 14.93 3.07 5.75
CA ARG A 69 15.92 3.26 6.83
C ARG A 69 17.02 2.18 6.88
N THR A 70 16.80 1.01 6.28
CA THR A 70 17.76 -0.10 6.28
C THR A 70 18.60 -0.14 5.01
N LEU A 71 18.08 0.40 3.90
CA LEU A 71 18.73 0.46 2.59
C LEU A 71 19.54 1.75 2.36
N ASP A 72 19.98 2.42 3.44
CA ASP A 72 21.10 3.38 3.42
C ASP A 72 22.46 2.67 3.18
N ASP A 73 22.43 1.60 2.38
CA ASP A 73 23.55 1.00 1.65
C ASP A 73 22.87 0.23 0.49
N ASN A 74 22.93 0.77 -0.74
CA ASN A 74 22.62 0.07 -2.00
C ASN A 74 21.21 0.06 -2.68
N HIS A 75 20.36 1.09 -2.57
CA HIS A 75 19.56 1.48 -3.76
C HIS A 75 19.05 2.92 -3.75
N LEU A 76 19.64 3.69 -4.66
CA LEU A 76 19.13 4.91 -5.26
C LEU A 76 17.82 4.57 -6.00
N GLU A 77 16.72 5.28 -5.73
CA GLU A 77 15.85 5.93 -6.72
C GLU A 77 14.52 6.38 -6.10
N ASP A 78 14.13 7.59 -6.49
CA ASP A 78 12.87 8.27 -6.21
C ASP A 78 12.60 8.76 -4.77
N ARG A 79 13.43 9.73 -4.35
CA ARG A 79 12.97 10.75 -3.41
C ARG A 79 11.86 11.53 -4.11
N CYS A 80 10.62 11.19 -3.80
CA CYS A 80 9.45 11.93 -4.26
C CYS A 80 9.59 13.40 -3.87
N LEU A 81 10.08 14.18 -4.82
CA LEU A 81 10.24 15.61 -4.80
C LEU A 81 9.11 16.19 -5.64
N GLY A 82 8.28 17.01 -5.01
CA GLY A 82 7.39 17.94 -5.68
C GLY A 82 5.91 17.66 -5.41
N GLU A 83 5.08 18.64 -5.08
CA GLU A 83 5.20 20.11 -4.97
C GLU A 83 4.15 20.59 -3.96
#